data_AF-A0A941RR07-F1
#
_entry.id   AF-A0A941RR07-F1
#
_cell.length_a   1.000
_cell.length_b   1.000
_cell.length_c   1.000
_cell.angle_alpha   90.00
_cell.angle_beta   90.00
_cell.angle_gamma   90.00
#
_symmetry.space_group_name_H-M   'P 1'
#
loop_
_entity.id
_entity.type
_entity.pdbx_description
1 polymer ?
#
loop_
_entity_poly.entity_id
_entity_poly.type
_entity_poly.pdbx_seq_one_letter_code
_entity_poly.pdbx_strand_id
1 'polypeptide(L)' 'QILVMEDMLGLSPNVPKFVKKFGAIASAIDRAIASYADEVRARTFPAPEHTYALKSPEMEASVRPVRATKKPKTTST' A
#
# COMPACT_ATOMS: atom_id res chain seq x y z
N GLN A 1 -17.69 -5.28 -28.28
CA GLN A 1 -17.26 -3.86 -28.40
C GLN A 1 -16.11 -3.63 -27.42
N ILE A 2 -15.16 -2.75 -27.76
CA ILE A 2 -14.00 -2.39 -26.92
C ILE A 2 -13.99 -0.86 -26.77
N LEU A 3 -13.70 -0.38 -25.55
CA LEU A 3 -13.56 1.04 -25.22
C LEU A 3 -12.40 1.21 -24.24
N VAL A 4 -11.79 2.40 -24.24
CA VAL A 4 -10.74 2.77 -23.27
C VAL A 4 -11.42 3.18 -21.96
N MET A 5 -10.93 2.63 -20.85
CA MET A 5 -11.50 2.87 -19.52
C MET A 5 -11.50 4.37 -19.15
N GLU A 6 -10.39 5.08 -19.38
CA GLU A 6 -10.26 6.50 -19.06
C GLU A 6 -11.25 7.38 -19.82
N ASP A 7 -11.50 7.09 -21.09
CA ASP A 7 -12.49 7.81 -21.90
C ASP A 7 -13.91 7.57 -21.38
N MET A 8 -14.23 6.31 -21.01
CA MET A 8 -15.53 5.95 -20.44
C MET A 8 -15.79 6.62 -19.09
N LEU A 9 -14.75 6.77 -18.27
CA LEU A 9 -14.82 7.36 -16.93
C LEU A 9 -14.63 8.89 -16.91
N GLY A 10 -14.37 9.49 -18.08
CA GLY A 10 -14.22 10.93 -18.24
C GLY A 10 -12.91 11.48 -17.66
N LEU A 11 -11.83 10.68 -17.69
CA LEU A 11 -10.49 11.07 -17.25
C LEU A 11 -9.66 11.68 -18.38
N SER A 12 -9.98 11.35 -19.62
CA SER A 12 -9.31 11.90 -20.80
C SER A 12 -9.90 13.26 -21.20
N PRO A 13 -9.06 14.28 -21.51
CA PRO A 13 -9.53 15.58 -21.98
C PRO A 13 -10.15 15.51 -23.38
N ASN A 14 -9.68 14.58 -24.22
CA ASN A 14 -10.13 14.42 -25.60
C ASN A 14 -10.76 13.03 -25.77
N VAL A 15 -12.08 12.98 -25.78
CA VAL A 15 -12.84 11.72 -25.86
C VAL A 15 -13.27 11.46 -27.31
N PRO A 16 -12.96 10.27 -27.89
CA PRO A 16 -13.40 9.93 -29.24
C PRO A 16 -14.93 9.90 -29.40
N LYS A 17 -15.42 10.26 -30.59
CA LYS A 17 -16.87 10.45 -30.87
C LYS A 17 -17.73 9.20 -30.63
N PHE A 18 -17.16 8.00 -30.72
CA PHE A 18 -17.88 6.74 -30.52
C PHE A 18 -17.97 6.32 -29.04
N VAL A 19 -17.33 7.05 -28.14
CA VAL A 19 -17.36 6.73 -26.70
C VAL A 19 -18.63 7.27 -26.06
N LYS A 20 -19.33 6.40 -25.34
CA LYS A 20 -20.34 6.81 -24.36
C LYS A 20 -19.65 6.99 -23.00
N LYS A 21 -19.83 8.15 -22.37
CA LYS A 21 -19.39 8.37 -20.99
C LYS A 21 -20.33 7.63 -20.03
N PHE A 22 -19.75 6.84 -19.14
CA PHE A 22 -20.46 6.10 -18.09
C PHE A 22 -20.25 6.71 -16.69
N GLY A 23 -19.29 7.64 -16.55
CA GLY A 23 -19.04 8.34 -15.30
C GLY A 23 -18.29 9.66 -15.51
N ALA A 24 -18.19 10.43 -14.42
CA ALA A 24 -17.46 11.70 -14.35
C ALA A 24 -16.51 11.68 -13.13
N ILE A 25 -15.50 10.82 -13.18
CA ILE A 25 -14.66 10.49 -12.02
C ILE A 25 -13.58 11.55 -11.75
N ALA A 26 -13.21 12.36 -12.74
CA ALA A 26 -12.22 13.42 -12.60
C ALA A 26 -12.49 14.32 -11.36
N SER A 27 -13.73 14.79 -11.19
CA SER A 27 -14.10 15.63 -10.04
C SER A 27 -14.01 14.93 -8.68
N ALA A 28 -14.17 13.61 -8.65
CA ALA A 28 -14.01 12.83 -7.43
C ALA A 28 -12.52 12.66 -7.10
N ILE A 29 -11.68 12.44 -8.11
CA ILE A 29 -10.23 12.38 -7.96
C ILE A 29 -9.68 13.71 -7.46
N ASP A 30 -10.09 14.84 -8.04
CA ASP A 30 -9.64 16.17 -7.60
C ASP A 30 -9.92 16.40 -6.11
N ARG A 31 -11.13 16.04 -5.66
CA ARG A 31 -11.51 16.13 -4.25
C ARG A 31 -10.72 15.20 -3.35
N ALA A 32 -10.49 13.96 -3.78
CA ALA A 32 -9.70 12.99 -3.02
C ALA A 32 -8.25 13.47 -2.85
N ILE A 33 -7.64 13.99 -3.91
CA ILE A 33 -6.28 14.54 -3.87
C ILE A 33 -6.21 15.76 -2.96
N ALA A 34 -7.20 16.67 -3.03
CA ALA A 34 -7.26 17.83 -2.15
C ALA A 34 -7.36 17.41 -0.67
N SER A 35 -8.26 16.49 -0.33
CA SER A 35 -8.42 15.96 1.04
C SER A 35 -7.13 15.35 1.56
N TYR A 36 -6.49 14.50 0.75
CA TYR A 36 -5.20 13.92 1.09
C TYR A 36 -4.14 14.99 1.36
N ALA A 37 -4.03 15.99 0.49
CA ALA A 37 -3.05 17.06 0.65
C ALA A 37 -3.30 17.87 1.94
N ASP A 38 -4.56 18.11 2.28
CA ASP A 38 -4.94 18.84 3.49
C ASP A 38 -4.63 18.03 4.76
N GLU A 39 -4.93 16.74 4.77
CA GLU A 39 -4.61 15.85 5.90
C GLU A 39 -3.11 15.68 6.12
N VAL A 40 -2.31 15.63 5.03
CA VAL A 40 -0.85 15.62 5.11
C VAL A 40 -0.32 16.93 5.69
N ARG A 41 -0.84 18.08 5.22
CA ARG A 41 -0.45 19.41 5.76
C ARG A 41 -0.82 19.56 7.23
N ALA A 42 -1.98 19.04 7.62
CA ALA A 42 -2.46 19.02 9.00
C ALA A 42 -1.73 17.99 9.88
N ARG A 43 -0.92 17.12 9.28
CA ARG A 43 -0.26 15.98 9.95
C ARG A 43 -1.25 15.02 10.62
N THR A 44 -2.49 14.96 10.14
CA THR A 44 -3.49 13.97 10.58
C THR A 44 -3.31 12.65 9.83
N PHE A 45 -2.80 12.71 8.59
CA PHE A 45 -2.33 11.55 7.84
C PHE A 45 -0.80 11.49 7.79
N PRO A 46 -0.18 10.29 7.94
CA PRO A 46 -0.82 9.01 8.25
C PRO A 46 -1.21 8.88 9.73
N ALA A 47 -2.41 8.37 9.98
CA ALA A 47 -2.84 7.94 11.30
C ALA A 47 -2.20 6.58 11.67
N PRO A 48 -2.14 6.18 12.96
CA PRO A 48 -1.51 4.93 13.39
C PRO A 48 -2.00 3.68 12.65
N GLU A 49 -3.30 3.61 12.34
CA GLU A 49 -3.91 2.53 11.54
C GLU A 49 -3.38 2.42 10.10
N HIS A 50 -2.81 3.51 9.57
CA HIS A 50 -2.17 3.57 8.26
C HIS A 50 -0.65 3.34 8.33
N THR A 51 -0.13 2.88 9.47
CA THR A 51 1.30 2.62 9.68
C THR A 51 1.54 1.18 10.12
N TYR A 52 2.68 0.62 9.73
CA TYR A 52 3.14 -0.66 10.28
C TYR A 52 3.91 -0.41 11.57
N ALA A 53 3.60 -1.17 12.62
CA ALA A 53 4.42 -1.20 13.83
C ALA A 53 5.69 -2.01 13.57
N LEU A 54 6.85 -1.44 13.91
CA LEU A 54 8.09 -2.20 13.99
C LEU A 54 7.95 -3.24 15.11
N LYS A 55 8.07 -4.52 14.78
CA LYS A 55 8.10 -5.59 15.76
C LYS A 55 9.48 -5.56 16.42
N SER A 56 9.55 -5.20 17.71
CA SER A 56 10.79 -5.26 18.46
C SER A 56 11.30 -6.71 18.51
N PRO A 57 12.60 -6.97 18.28
CA PRO A 57 13.17 -8.32 18.19
C PRO A 57 13.11 -9.13 19.50
N GLU A 58 12.65 -8.54 20.60
CA GLU A 58 12.58 -9.17 21.92
C GLU A 58 11.39 -10.13 22.09
N MET A 59 10.34 -10.02 21.26
CA MET A 59 9.14 -10.86 21.38
C MET A 59 9.25 -12.24 20.72
N GLU A 60 10.32 -12.51 19.94
CA GLU A 60 10.53 -13.82 19.30
C GLU A 60 11.42 -14.77 20.14
N ALA A 61 12.14 -14.25 21.12
CA ALA A 61 13.07 -15.03 21.95
C ALA A 61 12.38 -15.98 22.95
N SER A 62 11.07 -15.84 23.20
CA SER A 62 10.35 -16.62 24.21
C SER A 62 9.65 -17.90 23.68
N VAL A 63 9.78 -18.25 22.39
CA VAL A 63 9.00 -19.36 21.78
C VAL A 63 9.84 -20.42 21.09
N ARG A 64 11.02 -20.78 21.61
CA ARG A 64 11.70 -22.01 21.16
C ARG A 64 12.14 -22.89 22.33
N PRO A 65 11.64 -24.13 22.46
CA PRO A 65 12.14 -25.06 23.45
C PRO A 65 13.56 -25.51 23.06
N VAL A 66 14.42 -25.56 24.08
CA VAL A 66 15.83 -25.93 24.02
C VAL A 66 15.99 -27.34 23.45
N ARG A 67 16.56 -27.47 22.24
CA ARG A 67 17.06 -28.76 21.74
C ARG A 67 18.56 -28.84 22.02
N ALA A 68 18.90 -29.61 23.05
CA ALA A 68 20.28 -29.97 23.38
C ALA A 68 20.88 -30.86 22.27
N THR A 69 22.06 -30.51 21.76
CA THR A 69 22.91 -31.44 21.03
C THR A 69 24.35 -31.34 21.52
N LYS A 70 24.80 -32.42 22.17
CA LYS A 70 26.17 -32.71 22.62
C LYS A 70 27.20 -32.53 21.48
N LYS A 71 28.34 -31.91 21.81
CA LYS A 71 29.55 -31.79 20.96
C LYS A 71 30.47 -33.01 21.15
N PRO A 72 31.18 -33.47 20.10
CA PRO A 72 32.64 -33.68 20.19
C PRO A 72 33.38 -33.16 18.92
N LYS A 73 34.48 -32.37 19.01
CA LYS A 73 35.93 -32.71 18.96
C LYS A 73 36.28 -33.65 17.76
N THR A 74 37.22 -33.38 16.82
CA THR A 74 38.64 -32.93 16.91
C THR A 74 39.26 -32.70 15.50
N THR A 75 40.23 -31.75 15.39
CA THR A 75 41.44 -31.62 14.48
C THR A 75 41.37 -32.01 12.99
N SER A 76 41.59 -31.10 12.03
CA SER A 76 42.90 -30.64 11.48
C SER A 76 43.71 -31.71 10.74
N THR A 77 43.75 -31.64 9.40
CA THR A 77 44.93 -31.68 8.49
C THR A 77 44.47 -31.17 7.13
#